data_AF-A0A2A4R623-F1
#
_entry.id   AF-A0A2A4R623-F1
#
_cell.length_a   1.000
_cell.length_b   1.000
_cell.length_c   1.000
_cell.angle_alpha   90.00
_cell.angle_beta   90.00
_cell.angle_gamma   90.00
#
_symmetry.space_group_name_H-M   'P 1'
#
loop_
_entity.id
_entity.type
_entity.pdbx_description
1 polymer ?
#
loop_
_entity_poly.entity_id
_entity_poly.type
_entity_poly.pdbx_seq_one_letter_code
_entity_poly.pdbx_strand_id
1 'polypeptide(L)'
;MPWWLKEIFASFRFLTISGSQGFWYSKRIYELVLPLFFAVGIVLVSEFYPNAFSPKLLKDISQNTFQFLVFVVPFHLAALGAFATFERPILDEKLKGTNSQIRVWSNEDQDYYYKALTLRQYVSLLFGYLCSIGIIYTIFYILFSAINFSYIFSNHYEWFLLISKFAIFFAISHYGFLSIYAITFLFDKVNGIPR
;
A
#
# COMPACT_ATOMS: atom_id res chain seq x y z
N MET A 1 -19.23 3.78 13.86
CA MET A 1 -18.27 4.66 13.14
C MET A 1 -19.08 5.59 12.25
N PRO A 2 -18.83 6.90 12.27
CA PRO A 2 -19.47 7.86 11.37
C PRO A 2 -19.33 7.45 9.90
N TRP A 3 -20.36 7.69 9.08
CA TRP A 3 -20.38 7.27 7.66
C TRP A 3 -19.20 7.86 6.86
N TRP A 4 -18.86 9.13 7.06
CA TRP A 4 -17.78 9.80 6.33
C TRP A 4 -16.41 9.18 6.60
N LEU A 5 -16.16 8.71 7.83
CA LEU A 5 -14.94 7.97 8.15
C LEU A 5 -14.91 6.64 7.37
N LYS A 6 -16.05 5.97 7.24
CA LYS A 6 -16.14 4.70 6.51
C LYS A 6 -15.78 4.90 5.02
N GLU A 7 -16.19 6.03 4.44
CA GLU A 7 -15.84 6.40 3.06
C GLU A 7 -14.35 6.71 2.90
N ILE A 8 -13.76 7.50 3.81
CA ILE A 8 -12.32 7.84 3.78
C ILE A 8 -11.45 6.57 3.85
N PHE A 9 -11.85 5.61 4.68
CA PHE A 9 -11.13 4.35 4.84
C PHE A 9 -11.63 3.23 3.90
N ALA A 10 -12.54 3.52 2.96
CA ALA A 10 -13.09 2.51 2.08
C ALA A 10 -12.00 1.82 1.23
N SER A 11 -11.01 2.57 0.75
CA SER A 11 -9.86 2.04 0.00
C SER A 11 -9.03 1.04 0.79
N PHE A 12 -8.96 1.17 2.12
CA PHE A 12 -8.23 0.24 2.99
C PHE A 12 -8.86 -1.15 3.07
N ARG A 13 -10.09 -1.30 2.58
CA ARG A 13 -10.72 -2.61 2.38
C ARG A 13 -9.93 -3.50 1.43
N PHE A 14 -9.02 -2.95 0.62
CA PHE A 14 -8.06 -3.76 -0.13
C PHE A 14 -7.29 -4.72 0.79
N LEU A 15 -6.87 -4.27 1.98
CA LEU A 15 -6.15 -5.09 2.95
C LEU A 15 -6.99 -6.23 3.52
N THR A 16 -8.32 -6.15 3.49
CA THR A 16 -9.19 -7.21 4.00
C THR A 16 -9.54 -8.25 2.95
N ILE A 17 -9.18 -8.02 1.69
CA ILE A 17 -9.33 -9.02 0.63
C ILE A 17 -8.51 -10.26 1.01
N SER A 18 -9.17 -11.41 0.96
CA SER A 18 -8.59 -12.73 1.22
C SER A 18 -8.77 -13.61 0.00
N GLY A 19 -8.03 -14.72 -0.05
CA GLY A 19 -8.17 -15.71 -1.10
C GLY A 19 -8.05 -17.12 -0.55
N SER A 20 -8.39 -18.12 -1.37
CA SER A 20 -8.26 -19.53 -1.01
C SER A 20 -6.83 -20.04 -1.00
N GLN A 21 -5.86 -19.24 -1.45
CA GLN A 21 -4.45 -19.59 -1.49
C GLN A 21 -3.80 -19.34 -0.12
N GLY A 22 -2.83 -20.19 0.24
CA GLY A 22 -2.09 -20.05 1.49
C GLY A 22 -1.33 -18.71 1.59
N PHE A 23 -0.94 -18.32 2.80
CA PHE A 23 -0.30 -17.03 3.10
C PHE A 23 0.87 -16.72 2.14
N TRP A 24 1.74 -17.70 1.88
CA TRP A 24 2.93 -17.60 1.02
C TRP A 24 2.67 -17.57 -0.49
N TYR A 25 1.42 -17.78 -0.92
CA TYR A 25 1.04 -17.65 -2.33
C TYR A 25 0.05 -16.50 -2.52
N SER A 26 -0.10 -15.64 -1.52
CA SER A 26 -1.08 -14.56 -1.52
C SER A 26 -0.41 -13.20 -1.67
N LYS A 27 -1.23 -12.18 -1.97
CA LYS A 27 -0.82 -10.76 -1.95
C LYS A 27 -0.15 -10.31 -0.65
N ARG A 28 -0.32 -11.06 0.46
CA ARG A 28 0.31 -10.78 1.76
C ARG A 28 1.82 -10.75 1.69
N ILE A 29 2.43 -11.47 0.75
CA ILE A 29 3.87 -11.39 0.52
C ILE A 29 4.27 -9.96 0.11
N TYR A 30 3.57 -9.37 -0.85
CA TYR A 30 3.83 -8.03 -1.35
C TYR A 30 3.40 -6.95 -0.36
N GLU A 31 2.34 -7.20 0.43
CA GLU A 31 1.84 -6.26 1.43
C GLU A 31 2.69 -6.20 2.70
N LEU A 32 3.26 -7.33 3.15
CA LEU A 32 3.84 -7.40 4.48
C LEU A 32 5.21 -8.04 4.49
N VAL A 33 5.37 -9.22 3.91
CA VAL A 33 6.63 -9.98 4.03
C VAL A 33 7.80 -9.28 3.35
N LEU A 34 7.67 -8.93 2.07
CA LEU A 34 8.74 -8.27 1.32
C LEU A 34 9.05 -6.87 1.87
N PRO A 35 8.06 -6.00 2.15
CA PRO A 35 8.32 -4.71 2.79
C PRO A 35 8.99 -4.84 4.16
N LEU A 36 8.54 -5.77 5.00
CA LEU A 36 9.10 -6.00 6.33
C LEU A 36 10.55 -6.47 6.23
N PHE A 37 10.83 -7.46 5.39
CA PHE A 37 12.18 -7.98 5.21
C PHE A 37 13.12 -6.90 4.67
N PHE A 38 12.66 -6.11 3.70
CA PHE A 38 13.43 -5.00 3.15
C PHE A 38 13.70 -3.92 4.20
N ALA A 39 12.68 -3.52 4.97
CA ALA A 39 12.81 -2.49 6.00
C ALA A 39 13.73 -2.92 7.14
N VAL A 40 13.59 -4.16 7.63
CA VAL A 40 14.52 -4.71 8.65
C VAL A 40 15.93 -4.77 8.08
N GLY A 41 16.11 -5.31 6.88
CA GLY A 41 17.42 -5.44 6.25
C GLY A 41 18.13 -4.10 6.11
N ILE A 42 17.46 -3.08 5.58
CA ILE A 42 18.09 -1.76 5.38
C ILE A 42 18.37 -1.03 6.69
N VAL A 43 17.50 -1.17 7.71
CA VAL A 43 17.76 -0.62 9.05
C VAL A 43 18.98 -1.31 9.66
N LEU A 44 19.04 -2.65 9.65
CA LEU A 44 20.19 -3.38 10.18
C LEU A 44 21.49 -2.99 9.47
N VAL A 45 21.49 -2.92 8.13
CA VAL A 45 22.67 -2.49 7.36
C VAL A 45 23.07 -1.06 7.73
N SER A 46 22.11 -0.16 7.97
CA SER A 46 22.40 1.22 8.40
C SER A 46 22.99 1.32 9.81
N GLU A 47 22.63 0.41 10.72
CA GLU A 47 23.17 0.37 12.07
C GLU A 47 24.54 -0.32 12.13
N PHE A 48 24.77 -1.37 11.32
CA PHE A 48 26.08 -2.04 11.25
C PHE A 48 27.13 -1.27 10.45
N TYR A 49 26.71 -0.45 9.49
CA TYR A 49 27.60 0.32 8.61
C TYR A 49 27.23 1.81 8.56
N PRO A 50 27.22 2.53 9.69
CA PRO A 50 26.72 3.91 9.74
C PRO A 50 27.49 4.86 8.81
N ASN A 51 28.80 4.64 8.64
CA ASN A 51 29.66 5.44 7.77
C ASN A 51 29.37 5.24 6.26
N ALA A 52 28.67 4.17 5.89
CA ALA A 52 28.25 3.95 4.50
C ALA A 52 27.03 4.82 4.11
N PHE A 53 26.34 5.40 5.10
CA PHE A 53 25.13 6.19 4.87
C PHE A 53 25.35 7.65 5.20
N SER A 54 24.76 8.53 4.38
CA SER A 54 24.73 9.96 4.65
C SER A 54 24.01 10.23 5.98
N PRO A 55 24.49 11.15 6.83
CA PRO A 55 23.73 11.62 8.00
C PRO A 55 22.35 12.20 7.64
N LYS A 56 22.18 12.61 6.38
CA LYS A 56 20.91 13.14 5.82
C LYS A 56 20.07 12.08 5.11
N LEU A 57 20.44 10.80 5.15
CA LEU A 57 19.78 9.72 4.42
C LEU A 57 18.26 9.76 4.55
N LEU A 58 17.73 9.86 5.77
CA LEU A 58 16.28 9.89 6.00
C LEU A 58 15.61 11.09 5.36
N LYS A 59 16.26 12.26 5.43
CA LYS A 59 15.75 13.48 4.82
C LYS A 59 15.74 13.36 3.30
N ASP A 60 16.86 12.94 2.73
CA ASP A 60 17.04 12.83 1.27
C ASP A 60 16.10 11.77 0.68
N ILE A 61 15.99 10.60 1.33
CA ILE A 61 15.05 9.54 0.92
C ILE A 61 13.61 10.03 1.02
N SER A 62 13.21 10.63 2.15
CA SER A 62 11.83 11.09 2.33
C SER A 62 11.46 12.18 1.32
N GLN A 63 12.39 13.10 1.02
CA GLN A 63 12.19 14.15 0.02
C GLN A 63 12.06 13.56 -1.39
N ASN A 64 12.93 12.61 -1.77
CA ASN A 64 12.87 11.95 -3.08
C ASN A 64 11.61 11.10 -3.22
N THR A 65 11.21 10.38 -2.16
CA THR A 65 9.93 9.64 -2.12
C THR A 65 8.75 10.58 -2.25
N PHE A 66 8.74 11.71 -1.53
CA PHE A 66 7.68 12.72 -1.67
C PHE A 66 7.55 13.19 -3.12
N GLN A 67 8.67 13.54 -3.76
CA GLN A 67 8.66 13.94 -5.17
C GLN A 67 8.13 12.83 -6.08
N PHE A 68 8.55 11.59 -5.87
CA PHE A 68 8.04 10.43 -6.61
C PHE A 68 6.53 10.26 -6.43
N LEU A 69 6.02 10.34 -5.20
CA LEU A 69 4.59 10.19 -4.90
C LEU A 69 3.73 11.29 -5.51
N VAL A 70 4.24 12.53 -5.58
CA VAL A 70 3.56 13.65 -6.26
C VAL A 70 3.27 13.32 -7.73
N PHE A 71 4.11 12.53 -8.39
CA PHE A 71 3.85 12.06 -9.76
C PHE A 71 3.00 10.79 -9.79
N VAL A 72 3.32 9.79 -8.96
CA VAL A 72 2.70 8.46 -9.06
C VAL A 72 1.27 8.41 -8.55
N VAL A 73 0.92 9.21 -7.53
CA VAL A 73 -0.46 9.25 -7.00
C VAL A 73 -1.47 9.68 -8.06
N PRO A 74 -1.26 10.78 -8.83
CA PRO A 74 -2.10 11.11 -9.98
C PRO A 74 -2.20 9.98 -11.01
N PHE A 75 -1.12 9.23 -11.29
CA PHE A 75 -1.19 8.08 -12.19
C PHE A 75 -2.09 6.97 -11.66
N HIS A 76 -2.03 6.65 -10.36
CA HIS A 76 -2.95 5.69 -9.75
C HIS A 76 -4.40 6.15 -9.81
N LEU A 77 -4.65 7.45 -9.61
CA LEU A 77 -5.99 8.03 -9.73
C LEU A 77 -6.50 7.96 -11.19
N ALA A 78 -5.64 8.24 -12.16
CA ALA A 78 -5.97 8.11 -13.58
C ALA A 78 -6.27 6.65 -13.97
N ALA A 79 -5.48 5.70 -13.47
CA ALA A 79 -5.74 4.27 -13.67
C ALA A 79 -7.09 3.86 -13.07
N LEU A 80 -7.41 4.30 -11.85
CA LEU A 80 -8.70 4.07 -11.22
C LEU A 80 -9.85 4.60 -12.08
N GLY A 81 -9.72 5.82 -12.61
CA GLY A 81 -10.68 6.42 -13.53
C GLY A 81 -10.85 5.62 -14.82
N ALA A 82 -9.76 5.18 -15.43
CA ALA A 82 -9.78 4.37 -16.65
C ALA A 82 -10.50 3.02 -16.44
N PHE A 83 -10.21 2.31 -15.35
CA PHE A 83 -10.90 1.04 -15.05
C PHE A 83 -12.37 1.22 -14.65
N ALA A 84 -12.74 2.38 -14.13
CA ALA A 84 -14.14 2.69 -13.87
C ALA A 84 -14.94 2.86 -15.16
N THR A 85 -14.34 3.46 -16.20
CA THR A 85 -15.02 3.80 -17.46
C THR A 85 -14.86 2.78 -18.57
N PHE A 86 -13.84 1.91 -18.53
CA PHE A 86 -13.66 0.90 -19.57
C PHE A 86 -14.79 -0.14 -19.56
N GLU A 87 -15.46 -0.25 -20.71
CA GLU A 87 -16.50 -1.23 -20.99
C GLU A 87 -15.87 -2.47 -21.64
N ARG A 88 -15.20 -3.30 -20.83
CA ARG A 88 -14.67 -4.59 -21.27
C ARG A 88 -15.28 -5.72 -20.44
N PRO A 89 -15.94 -6.72 -21.04
CA PRO A 89 -16.58 -7.82 -20.30
C PRO A 89 -15.63 -8.54 -19.33
N ILE A 90 -14.36 -8.71 -19.70
CA ILE A 90 -13.34 -9.36 -18.86
C ILE A 90 -13.12 -8.66 -17.51
N LEU A 91 -13.41 -7.36 -17.41
CA LEU A 91 -13.26 -6.60 -16.16
C LEU A 91 -14.36 -6.94 -15.16
N ASP A 92 -15.53 -7.37 -15.63
CA ASP A 92 -16.67 -7.72 -14.79
C ASP A 92 -16.74 -9.22 -14.49
N GLU A 93 -15.83 -10.00 -15.08
CA GLU A 93 -15.64 -11.40 -14.73
C GLU A 93 -15.00 -11.57 -13.34
N LYS A 94 -15.28 -12.71 -12.71
CA LYS A 94 -14.58 -13.14 -11.50
C LYS A 94 -13.09 -13.31 -11.79
N LEU A 95 -12.24 -12.95 -10.83
CA LEU A 95 -10.80 -13.18 -10.95
C LEU A 95 -10.48 -14.66 -11.23
N LYS A 96 -9.84 -14.95 -12.36
CA LYS A 96 -9.36 -16.30 -12.70
C LYS A 96 -8.08 -16.63 -11.90
N GLY A 97 -8.01 -17.86 -11.37
CA GLY A 97 -6.84 -18.40 -10.66
C GLY A 97 -6.73 -18.03 -9.17
N THR A 98 -7.48 -17.04 -8.70
CA THR A 98 -7.47 -16.61 -7.30
C THR A 98 -8.88 -16.28 -6.84
N ASN A 99 -9.42 -17.01 -5.87
CA ASN A 99 -10.74 -16.71 -5.28
C ASN A 99 -10.63 -15.47 -4.38
N SER A 100 -10.41 -14.29 -4.95
CA SER A 100 -10.35 -13.04 -4.20
C SER A 100 -11.75 -12.67 -3.67
N GLN A 101 -11.88 -12.65 -2.35
CA GLN A 101 -13.13 -12.40 -1.66
C GLN A 101 -12.98 -11.32 -0.60
N ILE A 102 -14.07 -10.60 -0.36
CA ILE A 102 -14.16 -9.62 0.72
C ILE A 102 -15.38 -9.92 1.59
N ARG A 103 -15.23 -9.70 2.90
CA ARG A 103 -16.34 -9.82 3.86
C ARG A 103 -17.28 -8.61 3.72
N VAL A 104 -18.56 -8.87 3.49
CA VAL A 104 -19.61 -7.86 3.31
C VAL A 104 -20.78 -8.19 4.23
N TRP A 105 -21.41 -7.16 4.79
CA TRP A 105 -22.62 -7.30 5.60
C TRP A 105 -23.84 -7.43 4.69
N SER A 106 -24.69 -8.45 4.93
CA SER A 106 -26.02 -8.58 4.35
C SER A 106 -27.04 -7.95 5.29
N ASN A 107 -27.80 -6.96 4.81
CA ASN A 107 -28.91 -6.41 5.59
C ASN A 107 -30.09 -7.39 5.67
N GLU A 108 -30.20 -8.31 4.71
CA GLU A 108 -31.27 -9.30 4.62
C GLU A 108 -31.06 -10.43 5.63
N ASP A 109 -29.86 -11.03 5.64
CA ASP A 109 -29.52 -12.15 6.53
C ASP A 109 -29.05 -11.70 7.91
N GLN A 110 -28.89 -10.39 8.11
CA GLN A 110 -28.23 -9.79 9.29
C GLN A 110 -26.90 -10.48 9.67
N ASP A 111 -26.15 -10.91 8.67
CA ASP A 111 -24.86 -11.57 8.86
C ASP A 111 -23.85 -11.15 7.77
N TYR A 112 -22.58 -11.45 8.02
CA TYR A 112 -21.50 -11.25 7.09
C TYR A 112 -21.30 -12.47 6.19
N TYR A 113 -21.17 -12.23 4.89
CA TYR A 113 -20.79 -13.24 3.92
C TYR A 113 -19.55 -12.84 3.11
N TYR A 114 -18.91 -13.82 2.47
CA TYR A 114 -17.78 -13.59 1.58
C TYR A 114 -18.25 -13.37 0.15
N LYS A 115 -18.06 -12.16 -0.36
CA LYS A 115 -18.38 -11.80 -1.74
C LYS A 115 -17.14 -11.95 -2.61
N ALA A 116 -17.24 -12.74 -3.68
CA ALA A 116 -16.21 -12.82 -4.71
C ALA A 116 -16.11 -11.49 -5.47
N LEU A 117 -14.87 -11.04 -5.72
CA LEU A 117 -14.59 -9.78 -6.41
C LEU A 117 -14.44 -10.02 -7.91
N THR A 118 -14.97 -9.06 -8.68
CA THR A 118 -14.63 -8.94 -10.11
C THR A 118 -13.25 -8.33 -10.28
N LEU A 119 -12.66 -8.49 -11.47
CA LEU A 119 -11.37 -7.87 -11.79
C LEU A 119 -11.42 -6.34 -11.60
N ARG A 120 -12.49 -5.69 -12.05
CA ARG A 120 -12.74 -4.26 -11.88
C ARG A 120 -12.72 -3.86 -10.42
N GLN A 121 -13.50 -4.55 -9.58
CA GLN A 121 -13.59 -4.24 -8.15
C GLN A 121 -12.24 -4.42 -7.44
N TYR A 122 -11.50 -5.48 -7.77
CA TYR A 122 -10.18 -5.72 -7.21
C TYR A 122 -9.18 -4.61 -7.58
N VAL A 123 -9.12 -4.26 -8.86
CA VAL A 123 -8.26 -3.21 -9.40
C VAL A 123 -8.62 -1.85 -8.79
N SER A 124 -9.91 -1.53 -8.69
CA SER A 124 -10.36 -0.27 -8.07
C SER A 124 -9.96 -0.19 -6.60
N LEU A 125 -10.06 -1.27 -5.84
CA LEU A 125 -9.61 -1.30 -4.44
C LEU A 125 -8.09 -1.18 -4.33
N LEU A 126 -7.34 -1.85 -5.20
CA LEU A 126 -5.87 -1.80 -5.22
C LEU A 126 -5.34 -0.39 -5.56
N PHE A 127 -5.80 0.23 -6.65
CA PHE A 127 -5.36 1.58 -7.02
C PHE A 127 -5.91 2.65 -6.08
N GLY A 128 -7.14 2.46 -5.58
CA GLY A 128 -7.69 3.30 -4.51
C GLY A 128 -6.81 3.25 -3.26
N TYR A 129 -6.37 2.05 -2.87
CA TYR A 129 -5.46 1.86 -1.73
C TYR A 129 -4.12 2.55 -1.95
N LEU A 130 -3.45 2.30 -3.08
CA LEU A 130 -2.18 2.94 -3.45
C LEU A 130 -2.28 4.47 -3.45
N CYS A 131 -3.37 5.01 -3.99
CA CYS A 131 -3.64 6.45 -3.97
C CYS A 131 -3.79 6.96 -2.53
N SER A 132 -4.61 6.29 -1.70
CA SER A 132 -4.82 6.68 -0.30
C SER A 132 -3.54 6.66 0.51
N ILE A 133 -2.72 5.59 0.43
CA ILE A 133 -1.46 5.52 1.18
C ILE A 133 -0.44 6.56 0.69
N GLY A 134 -0.41 6.87 -0.60
CA GLY A 134 0.46 7.92 -1.15
C GLY A 134 0.06 9.32 -0.69
N ILE A 135 -1.25 9.62 -0.67
CA ILE A 135 -1.78 10.88 -0.11
C ILE A 135 -1.46 10.98 1.38
N ILE A 136 -1.70 9.90 2.14
CA ILE A 136 -1.39 9.85 3.57
C ILE A 136 0.09 10.10 3.79
N TYR A 137 0.98 9.41 3.08
CA TYR A 137 2.43 9.65 3.17
C TYR A 137 2.77 11.12 2.90
N THR A 138 2.19 11.71 1.86
CA THR A 138 2.41 13.12 1.47
C THR A 138 1.99 14.08 2.59
N ILE A 139 0.80 13.89 3.17
CA ILE A 139 0.29 14.70 4.27
C ILE A 139 1.19 14.55 5.50
N PHE A 140 1.52 13.32 5.87
CA PHE A 140 2.40 13.03 7.01
C PHE A 140 3.78 13.67 6.82
N TYR A 141 4.38 13.54 5.63
CA TYR A 141 5.66 14.17 5.33
C TYR A 141 5.60 15.69 5.51
N ILE A 142 4.58 16.36 4.97
CA ILE A 142 4.42 17.81 5.10
C ILE A 142 4.29 18.21 6.58
N LEU A 143 3.38 17.57 7.32
CA LEU A 143 3.12 17.88 8.72
C LEU A 143 4.37 17.67 9.60
N PHE A 144 5.09 16.57 9.38
CA PHE A 144 6.24 16.20 10.21
C PHE A 144 7.55 16.87 9.79
N SER A 145 7.68 17.30 8.52
CA SER A 145 8.87 18.02 8.05
C SER A 145 9.09 19.37 8.75
N ALA A 146 8.02 19.95 9.31
CA ALA A 146 8.06 21.21 10.05
C ALA A 146 8.36 21.06 11.55
N ILE A 147 8.43 19.82 12.07
CA ILE A 147 8.55 19.55 13.49
C ILE A 147 10.01 19.27 13.88
N ASN A 148 10.50 19.97 14.90
CA ASN A 148 11.80 19.67 15.49
C ASN A 148 11.69 18.56 16.55
N PHE A 149 11.80 17.30 16.09
CA PHE A 149 11.66 16.14 16.96
C PHE A 149 12.78 15.95 17.99
N SER A 150 13.97 16.51 17.76
CA SER A 150 15.06 16.39 18.74
C SER A 150 14.73 17.15 20.03
N TYR A 151 13.96 18.23 19.92
CA TYR A 151 13.45 18.97 21.08
C TYR A 151 12.37 18.17 21.84
N ILE A 152 11.46 17.51 21.12
CA ILE A 152 10.31 16.81 21.71
C ILE A 152 10.74 15.54 22.46
N PHE A 153 11.64 14.76 21.87
CA PHE A 153 11.95 13.41 22.36
C PHE A 153 13.24 13.31 23.18
N SER A 154 14.05 14.39 23.26
CA SER A 154 15.28 14.54 24.07
C SER A 154 15.96 13.22 24.51
N ASN A 155 15.53 12.63 25.63
CA ASN A 155 16.13 11.44 26.26
C ASN A 155 15.86 10.11 25.52
N HIS A 156 14.86 10.06 24.64
CA HIS A 156 14.48 8.87 23.85
C HIS A 156 14.71 9.07 22.35
N TYR A 157 15.51 10.07 21.97
CA TYR A 157 15.69 10.46 20.58
C TYR A 157 16.28 9.33 19.71
N GLU A 158 17.22 8.54 20.22
CA GLU A 158 17.83 7.43 19.47
C GLU A 158 16.80 6.32 19.16
N TRP A 159 16.00 5.92 20.14
CA TRP A 159 14.92 4.95 19.93
C TRP A 159 13.86 5.47 18.97
N PHE A 160 13.48 6.75 19.12
CA PHE A 160 12.55 7.40 18.21
C PHE A 160 13.09 7.42 16.77
N LEU A 161 14.38 7.72 16.59
CA LEU A 161 15.03 7.69 15.29
C LEU A 161 15.02 6.29 14.68
N LEU A 162 15.35 5.25 15.45
CA LEU A 162 15.34 3.87 14.97
C LEU A 162 13.95 3.44 14.50
N ILE A 163 12.92 3.71 15.31
CA ILE A 163 11.52 3.42 14.97
C ILE A 163 11.10 4.22 13.73
N SER A 164 11.48 5.48 13.64
CA SER A 164 11.17 6.35 12.49
C SER A 164 11.84 5.86 11.21
N LYS A 165 13.12 5.45 11.28
CA LYS A 165 13.84 4.82 10.16
C LYS A 165 13.07 3.61 9.65
N PHE A 166 12.75 2.68 10.56
CA PHE A 166 12.01 1.47 10.23
C PHE A 166 10.65 1.79 9.60
N ALA A 167 9.87 2.68 10.22
CA ALA A 167 8.54 3.06 9.71
C ALA A 167 8.60 3.68 8.31
N ILE A 168 9.56 4.58 8.07
CA ILE A 168 9.75 5.22 6.76
C ILE A 168 10.15 4.18 5.70
N PHE A 169 11.15 3.33 5.99
CA PHE A 169 11.57 2.30 5.04
C PHE A 169 10.49 1.26 4.79
N PHE A 170 9.71 0.88 5.81
CA PHE A 170 8.55 0.01 5.65
C PHE A 170 7.49 0.67 4.77
N ALA A 171 7.13 1.93 5.01
CA ALA A 171 6.15 2.64 4.19
C ALA A 171 6.57 2.75 2.72
N ILE A 172 7.84 3.11 2.47
CA ILE A 172 8.40 3.23 1.12
C ILE A 172 8.40 1.88 0.41
N SER A 173 8.92 0.84 1.06
CA SER A 173 8.97 -0.50 0.48
C SER A 173 7.58 -1.10 0.28
N HIS A 174 6.66 -0.89 1.22
CA HIS A 174 5.26 -1.30 1.10
C HIS A 174 4.60 -0.67 -0.13
N TYR A 175 4.76 0.64 -0.30
CA TYR A 175 4.29 1.33 -1.48
C TYR A 175 4.94 0.80 -2.76
N GLY A 176 6.27 0.67 -2.77
CA GLY A 176 7.04 0.21 -3.93
C GLY A 176 6.66 -1.21 -4.38
N PHE A 177 6.65 -2.17 -3.46
CA PHE A 177 6.29 -3.56 -3.77
C PHE A 177 4.84 -3.69 -4.20
N LEU A 178 3.91 -2.95 -3.60
CA LEU A 178 2.52 -2.97 -4.05
C LEU A 178 2.31 -2.30 -5.41
N SER A 179 3.07 -1.25 -5.73
CA SER A 179 3.05 -0.65 -7.06
C SER A 179 3.58 -1.62 -8.13
N ILE A 180 4.67 -2.34 -7.84
CA ILE A 180 5.18 -3.40 -8.71
C ILE A 180 4.14 -4.53 -8.85
N TYR A 181 3.54 -4.96 -7.74
CA TYR A 181 2.46 -5.94 -7.76
C TYR A 181 1.29 -5.46 -8.61
N ALA A 182 0.88 -4.20 -8.49
CA ALA A 182 -0.23 -3.66 -9.28
C ALA A 182 0.06 -3.64 -10.78
N ILE A 183 1.28 -3.23 -11.17
CA ILE A 183 1.70 -3.23 -12.58
C ILE A 183 1.74 -4.65 -13.13
N THR A 184 2.38 -5.58 -12.42
CA THR A 184 2.51 -6.98 -12.86
C THR A 184 1.15 -7.69 -12.89
N PHE A 185 0.31 -7.47 -11.88
CA PHE A 185 -1.05 -8.00 -11.83
C PHE A 185 -1.89 -7.52 -13.02
N LEU A 186 -1.85 -6.21 -13.31
CA LEU A 186 -2.54 -5.67 -14.48
C LEU A 186 -2.02 -6.27 -15.77
N PHE A 187 -0.70 -6.33 -15.94
CA PHE A 187 -0.09 -6.90 -17.12
C PHE A 187 -0.54 -8.35 -17.36
N ASP A 188 -0.55 -9.19 -16.32
CA ASP A 188 -1.00 -10.58 -16.46
C ASP A 188 -2.50 -10.67 -16.76
N LYS A 189 -3.34 -9.99 -15.97
CA LYS A 189 -4.80 -10.19 -16.00
C LYS A 189 -5.48 -9.48 -17.16
N VAL A 190 -4.99 -8.31 -17.59
CA VAL A 190 -5.52 -7.62 -18.78
C VAL A 190 -5.18 -8.38 -20.06
N ASN A 191 -3.99 -9.00 -20.11
CA ASN A 191 -3.56 -9.79 -21.26
C ASN A 191 -4.04 -11.25 -21.23
N GLY A 192 -4.77 -11.66 -20.18
CA GLY A 192 -5.31 -13.01 -20.06
C GLY A 192 -4.23 -14.09 -19.95
N ILE A 193 -3.03 -13.74 -19.46
CA ILE A 193 -1.93 -14.70 -19.30
C ILE A 193 -2.33 -15.69 -18.19
N PRO A 194 -2.47 -16.99 -18.49
CA PRO A 194 -2.80 -17.99 -17.48
C PRO A 194 -1.62 -18.17 -16.53
N ARG A 195 -1.89 -18.09 -15.23
CA ARG A 195 -1.01 -18.53 -14.13
C ARG A 195 -1.78 -19.50 -13.25
#